data_AF-A0A1A7YCZ9-F1
#
_entry.id   AF-A0A1A7YCZ9-F1
#
_cell.length_a   1.000
_cell.length_b   1.000
_cell.length_c   1.000
_cell.angle_alpha   90.00
_cell.angle_beta   90.00
_cell.angle_gamma   90.00
#
_symmetry.space_group_name_H-M   'P 1'
#
loop_
_entity.id
_entity.type
_entity.pdbx_description
1 polymer ?
#
loop_
_entity_poly.entity_id
_entity_poly.type
_entity_poly.pdbx_seq_one_letter_code
_entity_poly.pdbx_strand_id
1 'polypeptide(L)' 'PTPVHPLPYLEEFFEMVGCKNNSFRMRCKLCAPKYHKLMAFKNSPSNLKKHIEVS' A
#
# COMPACT_ATOMS: atom_id res chain seq x y z
N PRO A 1 -11.54 18.34 -3.11
CA PRO A 1 -10.16 17.81 -2.96
C PRO A 1 -10.22 16.28 -2.85
N THR A 2 -9.73 15.58 -3.88
CA THR A 2 -9.52 14.12 -3.81
C THR A 2 -8.52 13.82 -2.69
N PRO A 3 -8.75 12.79 -1.85
CA PRO A 3 -7.79 12.43 -0.82
C PRO A 3 -6.46 12.07 -1.49
N VAL A 4 -5.40 12.81 -1.17
CA VAL A 4 -4.07 12.54 -1.71
C VAL A 4 -3.60 11.20 -1.15
N HIS A 5 -3.43 10.21 -2.02
CA HIS A 5 -2.83 8.94 -1.63
C HIS A 5 -1.44 9.24 -1.06
N PRO A 6 -1.06 8.71 0.12
CA PRO A 6 0.23 9.07 0.72
C PRO A 6 1.43 8.58 -0.09
N LEU A 7 1.18 7.71 -1.07
CA LEU A 7 2.16 7.05 -1.92
C LEU A 7 1.65 7.12 -3.37
N PRO A 8 1.61 8.30 -3.99
CA PRO A 8 0.92 8.49 -5.28
C PRO A 8 1.49 7.55 -6.37
N TYR A 9 2.78 7.28 -6.33
CA TYR A 9 3.46 6.34 -7.25
C TYR A 9 3.12 4.85 -7.01
N LEU A 10 2.35 4.52 -5.97
CA LEU A 10 1.92 3.15 -5.65
C LEU A 10 0.40 2.97 -5.74
N GLU A 11 -0.35 4.00 -6.11
CA GLU A 11 -1.82 3.97 -6.15
C GLU A 11 -2.37 2.95 -7.15
N GLU A 12 -1.65 2.70 -8.25
CA GLU A 12 -2.02 1.69 -9.24
C GLU A 12 -1.94 0.26 -8.68
N PHE A 13 -1.00 0.01 -7.76
CA PHE A 13 -0.75 -1.32 -7.20
C PHE A 13 -1.44 -1.55 -5.85
N PHE A 14 -1.65 -0.49 -5.10
CA PHE A 14 -2.16 -0.56 -3.74
C PHE A 14 -3.35 0.37 -3.52
N GLU A 15 -4.31 -0.13 -2.75
CA GLU A 15 -5.42 0.64 -2.22
C GLU A 15 -5.17 0.89 -0.73
N MET A 16 -5.22 2.15 -0.27
CA MET A 16 -5.23 2.43 1.16
C MET A 16 -6.54 1.97 1.78
N VAL A 17 -6.46 1.08 2.78
CA VAL A 17 -7.62 0.59 3.53
C VAL A 17 -7.66 1.13 4.97
N GLY A 18 -6.64 1.86 5.39
CA GLY A 18 -6.63 2.55 6.68
C GLY A 18 -5.25 3.02 7.12
N CYS A 19 -5.18 3.55 8.33
CA CYS A 19 -3.96 4.00 8.96
C CYS A 19 -3.95 3.57 10.44
N LYS A 20 -2.82 3.08 10.92
CA LYS A 20 -2.61 2.76 12.34
C LYS A 20 -1.26 3.32 12.79
N ASN A 21 -1.29 4.18 13.80
CA ASN A 21 -0.10 4.84 14.34
C ASN A 21 0.73 5.50 13.22
N ASN A 22 1.96 5.04 13.04
CA ASN A 22 2.90 5.53 12.05
C ASN A 22 2.97 4.65 10.80
N SER A 23 1.91 3.90 10.51
CA SER A 23 1.86 2.99 9.37
C SER A 23 0.52 3.07 8.63
N PHE A 24 0.58 3.01 7.30
CA PHE A 24 -0.56 2.84 6.42
C PHE A 24 -0.88 1.36 6.24
N ARG A 25 -2.17 1.03 6.23
CA ARG A 25 -2.66 -0.30 5.84
C ARG A 25 -3.05 -0.24 4.38
N MET A 26 -2.39 -1.06 3.58
CA MET A 26 -2.50 -1.08 2.13
C MET A 26 -2.99 -2.45 1.68
N ARG A 27 -3.87 -2.50 0.69
CA ARG A 27 -4.33 -3.72 0.04
C ARG A 27 -3.68 -3.81 -1.33
N CYS A 28 -2.98 -4.89 -1.61
CA CYS A 28 -2.41 -5.14 -2.92
C CYS A 28 -3.52 -5.51 -3.92
N LYS A 29 -3.61 -4.77 -5.02
CA LYS A 29 -4.54 -5.02 -6.12
C LYS A 29 -4.08 -6.18 -7.00
N LEU A 30 -2.76 -6.40 -7.09
CA LEU A 30 -2.15 -7.49 -7.88
C LEU A 30 -2.40 -8.87 -7.28
N CYS A 31 -2.48 -8.98 -5.94
CA CYS A 31 -2.72 -10.26 -5.27
C CYS A 31 -4.18 -10.74 -5.31
N ALA A 32 -4.97 -10.34 -6.32
CA ALA A 32 -6.31 -10.86 -6.51
C ALA A 32 -6.28 -12.39 -6.73
N PRO A 33 -7.25 -13.15 -6.19
CA PRO A 33 -8.42 -12.73 -5.42
C PRO A 33 -8.19 -12.64 -3.90
N LYS A 34 -7.01 -13.03 -3.39
CA LYS A 34 -6.72 -13.04 -1.94
C LYS A 34 -6.57 -11.63 -1.36
N TYR A 35 -6.25 -10.64 -2.20
CA TYR A 35 -6.11 -9.23 -1.84
C TYR A 35 -5.30 -9.01 -0.56
N HIS A 36 -4.03 -9.46 -0.62
CA HIS A 36 -3.13 -9.43 0.51
C HIS A 36 -3.00 -8.00 1.09
N LYS A 37 -3.06 -7.90 2.42
CA LYS A 37 -2.99 -6.62 3.14
C LYS A 37 -1.62 -6.46 3.77
N LEU A 38 -0.97 -5.34 3.50
CA LEU A 38 0.36 -4.98 4.00
C LEU A 38 0.28 -3.74 4.88
N MET A 39 1.25 -3.62 5.79
CA MET A 39 1.46 -2.42 6.60
C MET A 39 2.70 -1.71 6.09
N ALA A 40 2.59 -0.47 5.64
CA ALA A 40 3.72 0.35 5.20
C ALA A 40 3.99 1.44 6.23
N PHE A 41 5.24 1.64 6.64
CA PHE A 41 5.55 2.77 7.51
C PHE A 41 5.39 4.08 6.76
N LYS A 42 4.87 5.12 7.41
CA LYS A 42 4.68 6.46 6.83
C LYS A 42 5.97 7.07 6.32
N ASN A 43 7.09 6.76 7.00
CA ASN A 43 8.43 7.23 6.64
C ASN A 43 9.13 6.35 5.58
N SER A 44 8.70 5.10 5.38
CA SER A 44 9.32 4.18 4.42
C SER A 44 8.34 3.10 3.96
N PRO A 45 7.91 3.14 2.69
CA PRO A 45 7.06 2.13 2.05
C PRO A 45 7.88 1.07 1.31
N SER A 46 9.15 0.86 1.70
CA SER A 46 10.09 -0.02 0.99
C SER A 46 9.60 -1.48 0.88
N ASN A 47 8.80 -1.93 1.85
CA ASN A 47 8.19 -3.24 1.82
C ASN A 47 7.09 -3.39 0.75
N LEU A 48 6.39 -2.31 0.39
CA LEU A 48 5.41 -2.33 -0.69
C LEU A 48 6.08 -2.50 -2.06
N LYS A 49 7.21 -1.81 -2.28
CA LYS A 49 7.99 -1.95 -3.51
C LYS A 49 8.52 -3.37 -3.67
N LYS A 50 9.17 -3.90 -2.62
CA LYS A 50 9.64 -5.29 -2.61
C LYS A 50 8.51 -6.28 -2.86
N HIS A 51 7.32 -6.02 -2.33
CA HIS A 51 6.17 -6.89 -2.57
C HIS A 51 5.77 -6.92 -4.05
N ILE A 52 5.74 -5.78 -4.76
CA ILE A 52 5.45 -5.74 -6.19
C ILE A 52 6.51 -6.50 -7.00
N GLU A 53 7.79 -6.35 -6.66
CA GLU A 53 8.90 -7.02 -7.37
C GLU A 53 8.84 -8.55 -7.28
N VAL A 54 8.19 -9.10 -6.24
CA VAL A 54 8.08 -10.55 -6.00
C VAL A 54 6.68 -11.11 -6.23
N SER A 55 5.70 -10.27 -6.60
CA SER A 55 4.30 -10.68 -6.85
C SER A 55 4.04 -10.90 -8.32
#